data_AF-A0A2E7I0F3-F1
#
_entry.id   AF-A0A2E7I0F3-F1
#
_cell.length_a   1.000
_cell.length_b   1.000
_cell.length_c   1.000
_cell.angle_alpha   90.00
_cell.angle_beta   90.00
_cell.angle_gamma   90.00
#
_symmetry.space_group_name_H-M   'P 1'
#
loop_
_entity.id
_entity.type
_entity.pdbx_description
1 polymer ?
#
loop_
_entity_poly.entity_id
_entity_poly.type
_entity_poly.pdbx_seq_one_letter_code
_entity_poly.pdbx_strand_id
1 'polypeptide(L)' 'MAIQFARCNAMLSLALDKQGRPCRYVAKAETDDGVIADMVNHISTEHDIDGDDHVENIRACIKTH' A
#
# COMPACT_ATOMS: atom_id res chain seq x y z
N MET A 1 -10.88 13.92 11.83
CA MET A 1 -11.19 12.50 11.53
C MET A 1 -9.94 11.68 11.81
N ALA A 2 -10.05 10.39 12.14
CA ALA A 2 -8.87 9.56 12.35
C ALA A 2 -8.21 9.24 11.00
N ILE A 3 -6.88 9.27 10.93
CA ILE A 3 -6.16 9.00 9.68
C ILE A 3 -5.92 7.49 9.56
N GLN A 4 -6.26 6.94 8.41
CA GLN A 4 -6.03 5.55 8.08
C GLN A 4 -4.76 5.42 7.24
N PHE A 5 -4.04 4.30 7.40
CA PHE A 5 -2.80 4.07 6.68
C PHE A 5 -2.53 2.59 6.42
N ALA A 6 -1.83 2.30 5.33
CA ALA A 6 -1.28 0.98 5.02
C ALA A 6 0.19 1.11 4.60
N ARG A 7 1.05 0.18 5.06
CA ARG A 7 2.47 0.14 4.67
C ARG A 7 2.65 -0.91 3.58
N CYS A 8 3.31 -0.56 2.47
CA CYS A 8 3.48 -1.49 1.35
C CYS A 8 4.17 -2.80 1.78
N ASN A 9 5.23 -2.70 2.58
CA ASN A 9 5.98 -3.87 3.08
C ASN A 9 5.19 -4.74 4.08
N ALA A 10 4.04 -4.27 4.59
CA ALA A 10 3.15 -5.12 5.39
C ALA A 10 2.39 -6.14 4.52
N MET A 11 2.25 -5.87 3.22
CA MET A 11 1.59 -6.76 2.27
C MET A 11 2.59 -7.51 1.39
N LEU A 12 3.49 -6.77 0.76
CA LEU A 12 4.49 -7.31 -0.15
C LEU A 12 5.81 -7.35 0.60
N SER A 13 5.95 -8.37 1.45
CA SER A 13 7.17 -8.59 2.22
C SER A 13 8.38 -8.61 1.28
N LEU A 14 9.41 -7.82 1.60
CA LEU A 14 10.63 -7.70 0.80
C LEU A 14 10.44 -7.07 -0.60
N ALA A 15 9.32 -6.40 -0.85
CA ALA A 15 9.18 -5.59 -2.07
C ALA A 15 10.31 -4.57 -2.12
N LEU A 16 11.07 -4.57 -3.22
CA LEU A 16 12.18 -3.66 -3.43
C LEU A 16 11.70 -2.47 -4.27
N ASP A 17 12.18 -1.28 -3.93
CA ASP A 17 12.05 -0.11 -4.79
C ASP A 17 12.98 -0.24 -6.01
N LYS A 18 12.87 0.70 -6.97
CA LYS A 18 13.74 0.77 -8.16
C LYS A 18 15.25 0.84 -7.85
N GLN A 19 15.63 1.10 -6.61
CA GLN A 19 17.02 1.17 -6.13
C GLN A 19 17.44 -0.09 -5.35
N GLY A 20 16.60 -1.13 -5.35
CA GLY A 20 16.90 -2.40 -4.68
C GLY A 20 16.76 -2.35 -3.16
N ARG A 21 16.08 -1.35 -2.60
CA ARG A 21 15.90 -1.19 -1.14
C ARG A 21 14.50 -1.60 -0.72
N PRO A 22 14.29 -2.08 0.53
CA PRO A 22 12.96 -2.41 1.02
C PRO A 22 12.00 -1.23 0.86
N CYS A 23 10.82 -1.48 0.28
CA CYS A 23 9.81 -0.48 0.06
C CYS A 23 9.33 0.08 1.41
N ARG A 24 9.43 1.40 1.57
CA ARG A 24 8.99 2.11 2.79
C ARG A 24 7.75 2.94 2.57
N TYR A 25 7.05 2.74 1.44
CA TYR A 25 5.86 3.50 1.12
C TYR A 25 4.74 3.27 2.14
N VAL A 26 4.02 4.35 2.45
CA VAL A 26 2.88 4.35 3.35
C VAL A 26 1.77 5.16 2.71
N ALA A 27 0.69 4.47 2.32
CA ALA A 27 -0.53 5.12 1.88
C ALA A 27 -1.29 5.68 3.08
N LYS A 28 -1.89 6.86 2.94
CA LYS A 28 -2.64 7.53 4.01
C LYS A 28 -3.86 8.27 3.45
N ALA A 29 -5.02 8.09 4.09
CA ALA A 29 -6.23 8.82 3.75
C ALA A 29 -7.20 8.90 4.95
N GLU A 30 -8.27 9.67 4.79
CA GLU A 30 -9.38 9.71 5.75
C GLU A 30 -10.36 8.53 5.61
N THR A 31 -10.26 7.77 4.52
CA THR A 31 -11.12 6.62 4.20
C THR A 31 -10.32 5.41 3.71
N ASP A 32 -10.87 4.21 3.93
CA ASP A 32 -10.21 2.96 3.55
C ASP A 32 -10.01 2.93 2.04
N ASP A 33 -11.02 3.36 1.28
CA ASP A 33 -10.98 3.44 -0.18
C ASP A 33 -9.89 4.41 -0.68
N GLY A 34 -9.63 5.49 0.06
CA GLY A 34 -8.53 6.40 -0.24
C GLY A 34 -7.16 5.75 -0.03
N VAL A 35 -7.00 4.97 1.04
CA VAL A 35 -5.78 4.20 1.29
C VAL A 35 -5.58 3.11 0.23
N ILE A 36 -6.67 2.43 -0.16
CA ILE A 36 -6.67 1.39 -1.20
C ILE A 36 -6.24 1.99 -2.53
N ALA A 37 -6.91 3.06 -3.00
CA ALA A 37 -6.61 3.67 -4.28
C ALA A 37 -5.14 4.13 -4.38
N ASP A 38 -4.63 4.76 -3.32
CA ASP A 38 -3.23 5.22 -3.26
C ASP A 38 -2.23 4.04 -3.29
N MET A 39 -2.50 2.98 -2.53
CA MET A 39 -1.64 1.81 -2.48
C MET A 39 -1.67 0.97 -3.76
N VAL A 40 -2.84 0.80 -4.39
CA VAL A 40 -2.99 0.14 -5.71
C VAL A 40 -2.13 0.87 -6.74
N ASN A 41 -2.26 2.19 -6.81
CA ASN A 41 -1.47 3.00 -7.73
C ASN A 41 0.04 2.87 -7.47
N HIS A 42 0.47 2.85 -6.21
CA HIS A 42 1.86 2.65 -5.86
C HIS A 42 2.39 1.28 -6.32
N ILE A 43 1.67 0.20 -6.02
CA ILE A 43 2.07 -1.17 -6.38
C ILE A 43 2.17 -1.33 -7.89
N SER A 44 1.14 -0.90 -8.64
CA SER A 44 1.12 -0.98 -10.11
C SER A 44 2.23 -0.17 -10.77
N THR A 45 2.72 0.89 -10.12
CA THR A 45 3.78 1.76 -10.68
C THR A 45 5.20 1.32 -10.29
N GLU A 46 5.38 0.79 -9.07
CA GLU A 46 6.70 0.55 -8.48
C GLU A 46 7.07 -0.94 -8.36
N HIS A 47 6.10 -1.85 -8.40
CA HIS A 47 6.33 -3.26 -8.10
C HIS A 47 6.08 -4.23 -9.27
N ASP A 48 5.74 -3.75 -10.47
CA ASP A 48 5.43 -4.60 -11.66
C ASP A 48 4.39 -5.71 -11.33
N ILE A 49 3.49 -5.41 -10.39
CA ILE A 49 2.42 -6.28 -9.94
C ILE A 49 1.12 -5.50 -10.13
N ASP A 50 0.06 -6.18 -10.53
CA ASP A 50 -1.26 -5.57 -10.59
C ASP A 50 -1.78 -5.30 -9.16
N GLY A 51 -1.86 -4.02 -8.78
CA GLY A 51 -2.39 -3.62 -7.49
C GLY A 51 -3.87 -4.00 -7.28
N ASP A 52 -4.65 -4.13 -8.35
CA ASP A 52 -6.08 -4.46 -8.26
C ASP A 52 -6.30 -5.89 -7.71
N ASP A 53 -5.37 -6.82 -7.97
CA ASP A 53 -5.37 -8.18 -7.41
C ASP A 53 -5.05 -8.22 -5.91
N HIS A 54 -4.74 -7.07 -5.30
CA HIS A 54 -4.31 -6.96 -3.92
C HIS A 54 -5.19 -6.08 -3.03
N VAL A 55 -6.35 -5.63 -3.52
CA VAL A 55 -7.29 -4.78 -2.77
C VAL A 55 -7.66 -5.34 -1.41
N GLU A 56 -7.98 -6.64 -1.31
CA GLU A 56 -8.36 -7.27 -0.04
C GLU A 56 -7.17 -7.37 0.94
N ASN A 57 -5.96 -7.60 0.42
CA ASN A 57 -4.73 -7.58 1.23
C ASN A 57 -4.43 -6.17 1.75
N ILE A 58 -4.66 -5.15 0.92
CA ILE A 58 -4.54 -3.73 1.30
C ILE A 58 -5.50 -3.43 2.43
N ARG A 59 -6.78 -3.74 2.24
CA ARG A 59 -7.85 -3.53 3.23
C ARG A 59 -7.51 -4.18 4.57
N ALA A 60 -7.02 -5.42 4.56
CA ALA A 60 -6.61 -6.14 5.78
C ALA A 60 -5.41 -5.50 6.50
N CYS A 61 -4.58 -4.73 5.80
CA CYS A 61 -3.40 -4.07 6.35
C CYS A 61 -3.63 -2.62 6.80
N ILE A 62 -4.83 -2.06 6.58
CA ILE A 62 -5.17 -0.71 7.00
C ILE A 62 -5.20 -0.62 8.52
N LYS A 63 -4.56 0.42 9.05
CA LYS A 63 -4.53 0.75 10.48
C LYS A 63 -5.00 2.19 10.67
N THR A 64 -5.67 2.44 11.78
CA THR A 64 -6.11 3.78 12.18
C THR A 64 -5.13 4.36 13.18
N HIS A 65 -4.77 5.63 13.01
CA HIS A 65 -3.82 6.37 13.85
C HIS A 65 -4.49 7.46 14.70
#